data_AF-A0A679FNN6-F1
#
_entry.id   AF-A0A679FNN6-F1
#
_cell.length_a   1.000
_cell.length_b   1.000
_cell.length_c   1.000
_cell.angle_alpha   90.00
_cell.angle_beta   90.00
_cell.angle_gamma   90.00
#
_symmetry.space_group_name_H-M   'P 1'
#
loop_
_entity.id
_entity.type
_entity.pdbx_description
1 polymer ?
#
loop_
_entity_poly.entity_id
_entity_poly.type
_entity_poly.pdbx_seq_one_letter_code
_entity_poly.pdbx_strand_id
1 'polypeptide(L)'
;MNTRIENQRTDDEQRVPALRLMAILDRHLALHRHLLQLAYQKTDVLKRGDTDGLMQLIQKEQPAIAAIQQLERERAQLVAAWSGDENPPSLADCLPKIGGEERQKVERLADELLAVIRELQAANELNGQLIRQSLQWVTLMLDQWLPQPPNVTYTAPNQNAAAHERARSLFDSKA
;
A
#
# COMPACT_ATOMS: atom_id res chain seq x y z
N MET A 1 -44.15 36.55 0.78
CA MET A 1 -43.76 35.94 2.08
C MET A 1 -43.25 34.50 1.94
N ASN A 2 -43.69 33.71 0.94
CA ASN A 2 -43.31 32.28 0.83
C ASN A 2 -41.88 31.98 0.35
N THR A 3 -41.27 32.84 -0.46
CA THR A 3 -39.93 32.61 -1.02
C THR A 3 -38.78 32.63 0.00
N ARG A 4 -38.98 33.19 1.21
CA ARG A 4 -37.94 33.26 2.24
C ARG A 4 -37.90 32.02 3.15
N ILE A 5 -39.02 31.30 3.27
CA ILE A 5 -39.15 30.10 4.10
C ILE A 5 -38.68 28.85 3.32
N GLU A 6 -38.89 28.80 2.00
CA GLU A 6 -38.41 27.70 1.15
C GLU A 6 -36.88 27.66 1.05
N ASN A 7 -36.20 28.81 0.86
CA ASN A 7 -34.74 28.85 0.82
C ASN A 7 -34.07 28.43 2.14
N GLN A 8 -34.67 28.74 3.30
CA GLN A 8 -34.13 28.32 4.60
C GLN A 8 -34.30 26.81 4.85
N ARG A 9 -35.34 26.18 4.29
CA ARG A 9 -35.55 24.73 4.39
C ARG A 9 -34.56 23.95 3.52
N THR A 10 -34.28 24.43 2.31
CA THR A 10 -33.30 23.78 1.41
C THR A 10 -31.87 23.90 1.91
N ASP A 11 -31.52 25.02 2.56
CA ASP A 11 -30.19 25.20 3.17
C ASP A 11 -29.97 24.25 4.36
N ASP A 12 -30.96 24.05 5.23
CA ASP A 12 -30.86 23.11 6.36
C ASP A 12 -30.87 21.64 5.90
N GLU A 13 -31.62 21.29 4.85
CA GLU A 13 -31.65 19.95 4.26
C GLU A 13 -30.30 19.55 3.62
N GLN A 14 -29.55 20.51 3.08
CA GLN A 14 -28.22 20.27 2.48
C GLN A 14 -27.09 20.32 3.52
N ARG A 15 -27.33 20.92 4.68
CA ARG A 15 -26.32 21.08 5.73
C ARG A 15 -25.96 19.78 6.44
N VAL A 16 -26.96 18.93 6.72
CA VAL A 16 -26.77 17.64 7.40
C VAL A 16 -25.87 16.67 6.61
N PRO A 17 -26.10 16.41 5.29
CA PRO A 17 -25.21 15.55 4.51
C PRO A 17 -23.81 16.15 4.35
N ALA A 18 -23.69 17.49 4.21
CA ALA A 18 -22.39 18.16 4.16
C ALA A 18 -21.56 17.93 5.43
N LEU A 19 -22.14 18.10 6.61
CA LEU A 19 -21.46 17.86 7.90
C LEU A 19 -21.04 16.39 8.07
N ARG A 20 -21.88 15.44 7.62
CA ARG A 20 -21.51 14.01 7.62
C ARG A 20 -20.35 13.72 6.68
N LEU A 21 -20.35 14.31 5.48
CA LEU A 21 -19.26 14.15 4.52
C LEU A 21 -17.94 14.70 5.10
N MET A 22 -17.99 15.87 5.74
CA MET A 22 -16.83 16.44 6.45
C MET A 22 -16.29 15.47 7.51
N ALA A 23 -17.15 14.91 8.36
CA ALA A 23 -16.74 13.97 9.39
C ALA A 23 -16.10 12.68 8.81
N ILE A 24 -16.60 12.20 7.67
CA ILE A 24 -16.01 11.06 6.96
C ILE A 24 -14.63 11.44 6.41
N LEU A 25 -14.50 12.60 5.77
CA LEU A 25 -13.21 13.09 5.25
C LEU A 25 -12.17 13.31 6.35
N ASP A 26 -12.56 13.88 7.49
CA ASP A 26 -11.68 14.02 8.65
C ASP A 26 -11.15 12.67 9.15
N ARG A 27 -12.02 11.64 9.19
CA ARG A 27 -11.61 10.29 9.55
C ARG A 27 -10.69 9.66 8.52
N HIS A 28 -10.96 9.84 7.22
CA HIS A 28 -10.05 9.41 6.17
C HIS A 28 -8.68 10.07 6.35
N LEU A 29 -8.64 11.38 6.60
CA LEU A 29 -7.39 12.13 6.79
C LEU A 29 -6.61 11.61 7.99
N ALA A 30 -7.27 11.37 9.12
CA ALA A 30 -6.62 10.82 10.31
C ALA A 30 -6.02 9.43 10.06
N LEU A 31 -6.76 8.53 9.40
CA LEU A 31 -6.28 7.19 9.09
C LEU A 31 -5.13 7.19 8.07
N HIS A 32 -5.19 8.05 7.04
CA HIS A 32 -4.11 8.17 6.07
C HIS A 32 -2.85 8.77 6.69
N ARG A 33 -2.98 9.77 7.57
CA ARG A 33 -1.84 10.30 8.35
C ARG A 33 -1.22 9.22 9.23
N HIS A 34 -2.04 8.38 9.85
CA HIS A 34 -1.55 7.24 10.62
C HIS A 34 -0.80 6.22 9.76
N LEU A 35 -1.35 5.84 8.60
CA LEU A 35 -0.66 4.97 7.64
C LEU A 35 0.65 5.59 7.13
N LEU A 36 0.69 6.89 6.90
CA LEU A 36 1.91 7.60 6.51
C LEU A 36 3.00 7.51 7.59
N GLN A 37 2.64 7.67 8.86
CA GLN A 37 3.58 7.46 9.96
C GLN A 37 4.11 6.03 10.01
N LEU A 38 3.25 5.02 9.80
CA LEU A 38 3.67 3.62 9.72
C LEU A 38 4.59 3.38 8.51
N ALA A 39 4.32 4.02 7.37
CA ALA A 39 5.17 3.94 6.19
C ALA A 39 6.58 4.51 6.43
N TYR A 40 6.72 5.61 7.18
CA TYR A 40 8.03 6.12 7.58
C TYR A 40 8.74 5.20 8.57
N GLN A 41 8.02 4.64 9.55
CA GLN A 41 8.60 3.65 10.46
C GLN A 41 9.08 2.41 9.70
N LYS A 42 8.36 2.00 8.65
CA LYS A 42 8.79 0.94 7.73
C LYS A 42 10.10 1.28 7.05
N THR A 43 10.27 2.51 6.57
CA THR A 43 11.53 2.97 5.97
C THR A 43 12.69 2.78 6.95
N ASP A 44 12.49 3.10 8.24
CA ASP A 44 13.54 2.98 9.25
C ASP A 44 13.90 1.54 9.62
N VAL A 45 12.92 0.64 9.75
CA VAL A 45 13.21 -0.79 9.99
C VAL A 45 13.85 -1.46 8.77
N LEU A 46 13.45 -1.07 7.55
CA LEU A 46 14.03 -1.59 6.31
C LEU A 46 15.50 -1.20 6.17
N LYS A 47 15.85 0.05 6.49
CA LYS A 47 17.25 0.51 6.51
C LYS A 47 18.13 -0.30 7.48
N ARG A 48 17.54 -0.80 8.57
CA ARG A 48 18.24 -1.62 9.58
C ARG A 48 18.22 -3.12 9.27
N GLY A 49 17.47 -3.55 8.25
CA GLY A 49 17.26 -4.97 7.95
C GLY A 49 16.44 -5.71 9.01
N ASP A 50 15.62 -5.00 9.79
CA ASP A 50 14.81 -5.55 10.88
C ASP A 50 13.50 -6.14 10.34
N THR A 51 13.52 -7.45 10.07
CA THR A 51 12.38 -8.19 9.50
C THR A 51 11.23 -8.35 10.50
N ASP A 52 11.54 -8.50 11.78
CA ASP A 52 10.52 -8.68 12.83
C ASP A 52 9.76 -7.36 13.05
N GLY A 53 10.49 -6.25 13.13
CA GLY A 53 9.91 -4.90 13.16
C GLY A 53 9.06 -4.61 11.92
N LEU A 54 9.49 -5.03 10.74
CA LEU A 54 8.71 -4.91 9.51
C LEU A 54 7.39 -5.69 9.59
N MET A 55 7.41 -6.95 10.07
CA MET A 55 6.19 -7.75 10.22
C MET A 55 5.20 -7.12 11.22
N GLN A 56 5.69 -6.60 12.34
CA GLN A 56 4.84 -5.92 13.33
C GLN A 56 4.17 -4.67 12.74
N LEU A 57 4.89 -3.88 11.94
CA LEU A 57 4.32 -2.71 11.27
C LEU A 57 3.24 -3.10 10.26
N ILE A 58 3.46 -4.15 9.47
CA ILE A 58 2.45 -4.68 8.54
C ILE A 58 1.18 -5.09 9.29
N GLN A 59 1.29 -5.74 10.44
CA GLN A 59 0.12 -6.10 11.24
C GLN A 59 -0.65 -4.88 11.76
N LYS A 60 0.06 -3.80 12.14
CA LYS A 60 -0.56 -2.54 12.60
C LYS A 60 -1.31 -1.81 11.50
N GLU A 61 -0.93 -1.97 10.24
CA GLU A 61 -1.61 -1.31 9.11
C GLU A 61 -2.96 -1.96 8.77
N GLN A 62 -3.09 -3.28 8.92
CA GLN A 62 -4.30 -4.02 8.55
C GLN A 62 -5.61 -3.42 9.10
N PRO A 63 -5.74 -3.09 10.40
CA PRO A 63 -6.96 -2.48 10.91
C PRO A 63 -7.23 -1.09 10.32
N ALA A 64 -6.19 -0.29 10.05
CA ALA A 64 -6.34 1.02 9.43
C ALA A 64 -6.82 0.91 7.98
N ILE A 65 -6.29 -0.06 7.22
CA ILE A 65 -6.73 -0.36 5.85
C ILE A 65 -8.20 -0.80 5.84
N ALA A 66 -8.59 -1.71 6.74
CA ALA A 66 -9.97 -2.17 6.86
C ALA A 66 -10.93 -1.01 7.22
N ALA A 67 -10.52 -0.13 8.14
CA ALA A 67 -11.29 1.06 8.51
C ALA A 67 -11.47 2.04 7.33
N ILE A 68 -10.41 2.26 6.54
CA ILE A 68 -10.49 3.10 5.32
C ILE A 68 -11.47 2.51 4.31
N GLN A 69 -11.43 1.19 4.08
CA GLN A 69 -12.37 0.53 3.17
C GLN A 69 -13.82 0.67 3.62
N GLN A 70 -14.07 0.59 4.92
CA GLN A 70 -15.40 0.79 5.48
C GLN A 70 -15.87 2.24 5.35
N LEU A 71 -15.02 3.20 5.67
CA LEU A 71 -15.31 4.63 5.51
C LEU A 71 -15.57 5.01 4.05
N GLU A 72 -14.84 4.43 3.09
CA GLU A 72 -15.05 4.71 1.67
C GLU A 72 -16.43 4.21 1.21
N ARG A 73 -16.90 3.07 1.72
CA ARG A 73 -18.28 2.60 1.47
C ARG A 73 -19.31 3.55 2.05
N GLU A 74 -19.11 4.03 3.28
CA GLU A 74 -19.98 5.01 3.92
C GLU A 74 -20.01 6.33 3.13
N ARG A 75 -18.85 6.80 2.67
CA ARG A 75 -18.73 7.96 1.79
C ARG A 75 -19.54 7.76 0.52
N ALA A 76 -19.31 6.65 -0.19
CA ALA A 76 -19.98 6.35 -1.45
C ALA A 76 -21.51 6.26 -1.28
N GLN A 77 -21.99 5.64 -0.21
CA GLN A 77 -23.42 5.57 0.11
C GLN A 77 -24.02 6.95 0.41
N LEU A 78 -23.31 7.78 1.19
CA LEU A 78 -23.74 9.14 1.49
C LEU A 78 -23.82 9.99 0.22
N VAL A 79 -22.80 9.89 -0.64
CA VAL A 79 -22.72 10.67 -1.88
C VAL A 79 -23.79 10.19 -2.87
N ALA A 80 -24.02 8.89 -3.01
CA ALA A 80 -25.10 8.33 -3.83
C ALA A 80 -26.49 8.81 -3.38
N ALA A 81 -26.78 8.74 -2.08
CA ALA A 81 -28.05 9.21 -1.52
C ALA A 81 -28.26 10.71 -1.70
N TRP A 82 -27.18 11.48 -1.82
CA TRP A 82 -27.23 12.94 -1.93
C TRP A 82 -27.16 13.44 -3.39
N SER A 83 -26.43 12.76 -4.27
CA SER A 83 -26.31 13.10 -5.70
C SER A 83 -27.59 12.72 -6.46
N GLY A 84 -28.25 11.63 -6.06
CA GLY A 84 -29.41 11.07 -6.77
C GLY A 84 -29.03 10.32 -8.05
N ASP A 85 -27.73 10.17 -8.31
CA ASP A 85 -27.17 9.49 -9.48
C ASP A 85 -26.39 8.24 -9.04
N GLU A 86 -26.73 7.11 -9.64
CA GLU A 86 -26.00 5.85 -9.48
C GLU A 86 -24.98 5.72 -10.60
N ASN A 87 -23.77 6.26 -10.42
CA ASN A 87 -22.50 5.74 -10.98
C ASN A 87 -21.30 6.63 -10.58
N PRO A 88 -20.17 5.99 -10.23
CA PRO A 88 -19.54 6.16 -8.91
C PRO A 88 -19.54 7.63 -8.47
N PRO A 89 -20.33 7.97 -7.45
CA PRO A 89 -20.55 9.36 -7.12
C PRO A 89 -19.24 9.94 -6.54
N SER A 90 -18.66 10.87 -7.30
CA SER A 90 -17.43 11.54 -6.94
C SER A 90 -17.73 12.65 -5.95
N LEU A 91 -16.74 13.01 -5.13
CA LEU A 91 -16.88 14.17 -4.24
C LEU A 91 -17.24 15.45 -5.03
N ALA A 92 -16.78 15.53 -6.29
CA ALA A 92 -17.04 16.64 -7.19
C ALA A 92 -18.51 16.77 -7.59
N ASP A 93 -19.28 15.68 -7.57
CA ASP A 93 -20.71 15.69 -7.92
C ASP A 93 -21.58 16.29 -6.80
N CYS A 94 -21.08 16.27 -5.56
CA CYS A 94 -21.76 16.86 -4.40
C CYS A 94 -21.33 18.30 -4.11
N LEU A 95 -20.13 18.73 -4.51
CA LEU A 95 -19.62 20.10 -4.27
C LEU A 95 -20.56 21.23 -4.72
N PRO A 96 -21.25 21.15 -5.87
CA PRO A 96 -22.21 22.18 -6.29
C PRO A 96 -23.44 22.29 -5.38
N LYS A 97 -23.76 21.22 -4.65
CA LYS A 97 -24.88 21.14 -3.69
C LYS A 97 -24.48 21.62 -2.29
N ILE A 98 -23.22 22.02 -2.09
CA ILE A 98 -22.73 22.56 -0.82
C ILE A 98 -22.56 24.07 -0.97
N GLY A 99 -23.30 24.83 -0.18
CA GLY A 99 -23.16 26.28 -0.10
C GLY A 99 -22.13 26.72 0.94
N GLY A 100 -21.70 27.98 0.84
CA GLY A 100 -21.12 28.73 1.96
C GLY A 100 -19.78 28.23 2.50
N GLU A 101 -19.64 28.28 3.84
CA GLU A 101 -18.42 27.88 4.56
C GLU A 101 -18.16 26.38 4.50
N GLU A 102 -19.22 25.56 4.53
CA GLU A 102 -19.14 24.11 4.53
C GLU A 102 -18.42 23.60 3.29
N ARG A 103 -18.68 24.21 2.12
CA ARG A 103 -17.99 23.88 0.87
C ARG A 103 -16.48 24.11 0.98
N GLN A 104 -16.06 25.28 1.47
CA GLN A 104 -14.63 25.58 1.63
C GLN A 104 -13.95 24.61 2.59
N LYS A 105 -14.63 24.17 3.64
CA LYS A 105 -14.08 23.17 4.58
C LYS A 105 -13.94 21.80 3.92
N VAL A 106 -14.93 21.36 3.15
CA VAL A 106 -14.87 20.09 2.39
C VAL A 106 -13.74 20.12 1.37
N GLU A 107 -13.60 21.20 0.60
CA GLU A 107 -12.52 21.36 -0.40
C GLU A 107 -11.14 21.30 0.27
N ARG A 108 -10.94 22.03 1.38
CA ARG A 108 -9.68 21.98 2.15
C ARG A 108 -9.36 20.58 2.67
N LEU A 109 -10.34 19.88 3.25
CA LEU A 109 -10.15 18.51 3.74
C LEU A 109 -9.81 17.54 2.61
N ALA A 110 -10.43 17.69 1.44
CA ALA A 110 -10.13 16.88 0.27
C ALA A 110 -8.70 17.13 -0.25
N ASP A 111 -8.28 18.39 -0.33
CA ASP A 111 -6.92 18.76 -0.73
C ASP A 111 -5.86 18.24 0.24
N GLU A 112 -6.10 18.39 1.55
CA GLU A 112 -5.22 17.82 2.59
C GLU A 112 -5.12 16.31 2.49
N LEU A 113 -6.25 15.62 2.29
CA LEU A 113 -6.28 14.17 2.13
C LEU A 113 -5.50 13.73 0.88
N LEU A 114 -5.67 14.42 -0.25
CA LEU A 114 -4.92 14.15 -1.48
C LEU A 114 -3.41 14.33 -1.28
N ALA A 115 -2.99 15.38 -0.56
CA ALA A 115 -1.58 15.60 -0.24
C ALA A 115 -1.00 14.44 0.58
N VAL A 116 -1.70 14.02 1.65
CA VAL A 116 -1.27 12.90 2.49
C VAL A 116 -1.22 11.58 1.70
N ILE A 117 -2.20 11.33 0.82
CA ILE A 117 -2.20 10.12 -0.03
C ILE A 117 -0.99 10.10 -0.96
N ARG A 118 -0.66 11.22 -1.60
CA ARG A 118 0.52 11.31 -2.48
C ARG A 118 1.82 11.06 -1.72
N GLU A 119 1.93 11.62 -0.53
CA GLU A 119 3.09 11.41 0.34
C GLU A 119 3.21 9.94 0.79
N LEU A 120 2.08 9.32 1.15
CA LEU A 120 2.01 7.89 1.49
C LEU A 120 2.40 7.00 0.30
N GLN A 121 1.97 7.34 -0.91
CA GLN A 121 2.36 6.63 -2.13
C GLN A 121 3.88 6.69 -2.35
N ALA A 122 4.48 7.88 -2.21
CA ALA A 122 5.92 8.05 -2.34
C ALA A 122 6.71 7.25 -1.28
N ALA A 123 6.26 7.27 -0.02
CA ALA A 123 6.88 6.49 1.05
C ALA A 123 6.78 4.97 0.79
N ASN A 124 5.63 4.50 0.30
CA ASN A 124 5.44 3.09 -0.05
C ASN A 124 6.29 2.66 -1.26
N GLU A 125 6.44 3.52 -2.26
CA GLU A 125 7.30 3.27 -3.40
C GLU A 125 8.77 3.15 -2.97
N LEU A 126 9.24 4.08 -2.14
CA LEU A 126 10.58 4.03 -1.55
C LEU A 126 10.80 2.73 -0.77
N ASN A 127 9.86 2.36 0.09
CA ASN A 127 9.94 1.11 0.86
C ASN A 127 9.99 -0.11 -0.07
N GLY A 128 9.23 -0.11 -1.16
CA GLY A 128 9.30 -1.15 -2.19
C GLY A 128 10.66 -1.21 -2.89
N GLN A 129 11.30 -0.07 -3.16
CA GLN A 129 12.65 -0.01 -3.72
C GLN A 129 13.69 -0.58 -2.74
N LEU A 130 13.63 -0.22 -1.46
CA LEU A 130 14.53 -0.74 -0.43
C LEU A 130 14.45 -2.27 -0.31
N ILE A 131 13.24 -2.82 -0.32
CA ILE A 131 13.03 -4.27 -0.29
C ILE A 131 13.67 -4.94 -1.51
N ARG A 132 13.43 -4.42 -2.72
CA ARG A 132 14.03 -4.97 -3.95
C ARG A 132 15.55 -4.92 -3.93
N GLN A 133 16.13 -3.82 -3.48
CA GLN A 133 17.57 -3.67 -3.35
C GLN A 133 18.16 -4.68 -2.35
N SER A 134 17.50 -4.88 -1.20
CA SER A 134 17.92 -5.88 -0.21
C SER A 134 17.92 -7.29 -0.81
N LEU A 135 16.89 -7.66 -1.58
CA LEU A 135 16.81 -8.96 -2.24
C LEU A 135 17.91 -9.14 -3.29
N GLN A 136 18.14 -8.12 -4.13
CA GLN A 136 19.23 -8.15 -5.13
C GLN A 136 20.60 -8.35 -4.48
N TRP A 137 20.86 -7.67 -3.37
CA TRP A 137 22.11 -7.84 -2.62
C TRP A 137 22.27 -9.26 -2.10
N VAL A 138 21.22 -9.83 -1.48
CA VAL A 138 21.24 -11.22 -1.00
C VAL A 138 21.48 -12.20 -2.16
N THR A 139 20.83 -12.02 -3.31
CA THR A 139 21.04 -12.86 -4.49
C THR A 139 22.49 -12.79 -5.00
N LEU A 140 23.05 -11.58 -5.14
CA LEU A 140 24.43 -11.41 -5.58
C LEU A 140 25.43 -12.08 -4.62
N MET A 141 25.19 -11.97 -3.32
CA MET A 141 26.01 -12.64 -2.31
C MET A 141 25.89 -14.17 -2.43
N LEU A 142 24.69 -14.72 -2.63
CA LEU A 142 24.53 -16.16 -2.84
C LEU A 142 25.25 -16.64 -4.11
N ASP A 143 25.15 -15.92 -5.22
CA ASP A 143 25.80 -16.28 -6.49
C ASP A 143 27.33 -16.31 -6.40
N GLN A 144 27.92 -15.44 -5.57
CA GLN A 144 29.36 -15.42 -5.31
C GLN A 144 29.84 -16.57 -4.42
N TRP A 145 28.96 -17.04 -3.52
CA TRP A 145 29.30 -18.08 -2.53
C TRP A 145 28.94 -19.48 -3.01
N LEU A 146 28.05 -19.60 -4.00
CA LEU A 146 27.79 -20.89 -4.64
C LEU A 146 29.01 -21.30 -5.47
N PRO A 147 29.54 -22.53 -5.27
CA PRO A 147 30.61 -23.03 -6.11
C PRO A 147 30.13 -23.09 -7.55
N GLN A 148 30.86 -22.39 -8.44
CA GLN A 148 30.66 -22.53 -9.87
C GLN A 148 30.88 -24.00 -10.23
N PRO A 149 29.95 -24.66 -10.97
CA PRO A 149 30.17 -26.03 -11.39
C PRO A 149 31.52 -26.08 -12.13
N PRO A 150 32.39 -27.05 -11.82
CA PRO A 150 33.70 -27.10 -12.46
C PRO A 150 33.51 -27.13 -13.97
N ASN A 151 34.26 -26.28 -14.69
CA ASN A 151 34.33 -26.34 -16.14
C ASN A 151 34.87 -27.73 -16.51
N VAL A 152 33.97 -28.69 -16.78
CA VAL A 152 34.35 -30.01 -17.27
C VAL A 152 34.76 -29.82 -18.73
N THR A 153 36.00 -29.36 -18.94
CA THR A 153 36.63 -29.37 -20.26
C THR A 153 36.79 -30.84 -20.65
N TYR A 154 35.90 -31.30 -21.53
CA TYR A 154 35.91 -32.64 -22.10
C TYR A 154 37.19 -32.81 -22.91
N THR A 155 38.28 -33.27 -22.29
CA THR A 155 39.45 -33.75 -23.04
C THR A 155 39.06 -35.07 -23.71
N ALA A 156 39.04 -35.07 -25.04
CA ALA A 156 38.70 -36.24 -25.84
C ALA A 156 39.55 -37.46 -25.43
N PRO A 157 38.93 -38.65 -25.26
CA PRO A 157 39.63 -39.84 -24.80
C PRO A 157 40.33 -40.50 -25.99
N ASN A 158 41.52 -40.04 -26.34
CA ASN A 158 42.43 -40.88 -27.09
C ASN A 158 43.89 -40.48 -26.89
N GLN A 159 44.48 -40.98 -25.80
CA GLN A 159 45.86 -41.47 -25.78
C GLN A 159 46.11 -42.25 -24.48
N ASN A 160 46.47 -43.51 -24.64
CA ASN A 160 46.64 -44.53 -23.63
C ASN A 160 47.58 -44.13 -22.49
N ALA A 161 47.13 -44.33 -21.24
CA ALA A 161 47.99 -44.80 -20.16
C ALA A 161 47.14 -45.57 -19.14
N ALA A 162 47.28 -46.89 -19.20
CA ALA A 162 46.80 -47.82 -18.19
C ALA A 162 47.44 -47.48 -16.83
N ALA A 163 46.71 -46.80 -15.96
CA ALA A 163 46.95 -46.76 -14.52
C ALA A 163 45.78 -46.07 -13.83
N HIS A 164 44.77 -46.88 -13.47
CA HIS A 164 43.95 -46.79 -12.25
C HIS A 164 42.56 -47.39 -12.50
N GLU A 165 42.55 -48.67 -12.87
CA GLU A 165 41.56 -49.57 -12.29
C GLU A 165 41.74 -49.57 -10.77
N ARG A 166 41.02 -48.68 -10.08
CA ARG A 166 40.48 -48.98 -8.76
C ARG A 166 38.99 -48.69 -8.83
N ALA A 167 38.28 -49.76 -9.17
CA ALA A 167 36.92 -50.08 -8.79
C ALA A 167 36.29 -49.06 -7.82
N ARG A 168 35.20 -48.38 -8.18
CA ARG A 168 33.85 -48.96 -8.14
C ARG A 168 33.65 -49.85 -6.91
N SER A 169 33.47 -49.25 -5.73
CA SER A 169 32.67 -49.86 -4.66
C SER A 169 32.28 -48.80 -3.63
N LEU A 170 31.10 -48.18 -3.80
CA LEU A 170 30.42 -47.38 -2.77
C LEU A 170 28.92 -47.71 -2.69
N PHE A 171 28.57 -48.94 -3.06
CA PHE A 171 27.25 -49.51 -2.78
C PHE A 171 27.46 -50.76 -1.94
N ASP A 172 27.41 -50.61 -0.62
CA ASP A 172 26.97 -51.69 0.24
C ASP A 172 25.79 -51.17 1.08
N SER A 173 24.63 -51.75 0.80
CA SER A 173 23.35 -51.45 1.40
C SER A 173 23.08 -52.54 2.42
N LYS A 174 23.11 -52.22 3.73
CA LYS A 174 22.29 -52.85 4.78
C LYS A 174 22.53 -52.24 6.17
N ALA A 175 21.47 -51.68 6.74
CA ALA A 175 21.04 -51.86 8.13
C ALA A 175 19.52 -51.69 8.15
#